data_AF-A0A3M1GQK4-F1
#
_entry.id   AF-A0A3M1GQK4-F1
#
_cell.length_a   1.000
_cell.length_b   1.000
_cell.length_c   1.000
_cell.angle_alpha   90.00
_cell.angle_beta   90.00
_cell.angle_gamma   90.00
#
_symmetry.space_group_name_H-M   'P 1'
#
loop_
_entity.id
_entity.type
_entity.pdbx_description
1 polymer ?
#
loop_
_entity_poly.entity_id
_entity_poly.type
_entity_poly.pdbx_seq_one_letter_code
_entity_poly.pdbx_strand_id
1 'polypeptide(L)'
;MGLIAAIVLLVIGVSATCSLFEAVLYSIRPAYAESLAARGSLAGRVLARLRRDVDRPIAAILALNTIANTAGAAAAGAAVEEVFGSAWLGWFSAGLTLAVLVFAEIVPKTLG
;
A
#
# COMPACT_ATOMS: atom_id res chain seq x y z
N MET A 1 -14.31 -4.19 19.66
CA MET A 1 -13.08 -3.37 19.60
C MET A 1 -11.90 -4.09 18.93
N GLY A 2 -11.59 -5.36 19.27
CA GLY A 2 -10.49 -6.10 18.63
C GLY A 2 -10.60 -6.30 17.11
N LEU A 3 -11.81 -6.45 16.57
CA LEU A 3 -12.06 -6.59 15.13
C LEU A 3 -11.68 -5.32 14.34
N ILE A 4 -12.04 -4.14 14.85
CA ILE A 4 -11.75 -2.85 14.22
C ILE A 4 -10.23 -2.61 14.20
N ALA A 5 -9.55 -2.87 15.31
CA ALA A 5 -8.11 -2.74 15.40
C ALA A 5 -7.39 -3.69 14.41
N ALA A 6 -7.84 -4.94 14.28
CA ALA A 6 -7.28 -5.90 13.34
C ALA A 6 -7.47 -5.48 11.87
N ILE A 7 -8.65 -4.96 11.50
CA ILE A 7 -8.92 -4.45 10.15
C ILE A 7 -8.02 -3.26 9.83
N VAL A 8 -7.92 -2.29 10.74
CA VAL A 8 -7.07 -1.09 10.56
C VAL A 8 -5.59 -1.48 10.42
N LEU A 9 -5.10 -2.39 11.26
CA LEU A 9 -3.71 -2.88 11.17
C LEU A 9 -3.44 -3.59 9.85
N LEU A 10 -4.39 -4.39 9.35
CA LEU A 10 -4.25 -5.10 8.09
C LEU A 10 -4.24 -4.13 6.91
N VAL A 11 -5.13 -3.15 6.89
CA VAL A 11 -5.19 -2.11 5.85
C VAL A 11 -3.91 -1.29 5.80
N ILE A 12 -3.42 -0.83 6.95
CA ILE A 12 -2.18 -0.06 7.05
C ILE A 12 -0.98 -0.94 6.66
N GLY A 13 -0.91 -2.16 7.18
CA GLY A 13 0.20 -3.08 6.93
C GLY A 13 0.34 -3.43 5.45
N VAL A 14 -0.78 -3.79 4.79
CA VAL A 14 -0.81 -4.11 3.35
C VAL A 14 -0.44 -2.89 2.51
N SER A 15 -0.99 -1.71 2.85
CA SER A 15 -0.68 -0.47 2.11
C SER A 15 0.79 -0.07 2.26
N ALA A 16 1.35 -0.19 3.46
CA ALA A 16 2.75 0.11 3.72
C ALA A 16 3.70 -0.84 2.98
N THR A 17 3.37 -2.14 2.90
CA THR A 17 4.18 -3.10 2.12
C THR A 17 4.09 -2.84 0.62
N CYS A 18 2.89 -2.55 0.12
CA CYS A 18 2.66 -2.13 -1.26
C CYS A 18 3.53 -0.92 -1.63
N SER A 19 3.52 0.09 -0.79
CA SER A 19 4.22 1.34 -1.04
C SER A 19 5.76 1.20 -0.86
N LEU A 20 6.22 0.32 0.02
CA LEU A 20 7.64 -0.07 0.09
C LEU A 20 8.10 -0.79 -1.18
N PHE A 21 7.28 -1.70 -1.73
CA PHE A 21 7.58 -2.35 -3.00
C PHE A 21 7.67 -1.36 -4.15
N GLU A 22 6.76 -0.38 -4.21
CA GLU A 22 6.76 0.71 -5.19
C GLU A 22 8.09 1.49 -5.14
N ALA A 23 8.51 1.89 -3.94
CA ALA A 23 9.72 2.66 -3.73
C ALA A 23 11.01 1.88 -4.10
N VAL A 24 11.11 0.60 -3.68
CA VAL A 24 12.22 -0.28 -4.08
C VAL A 24 12.22 -0.53 -5.60
N LEU A 25 11.04 -0.72 -6.20
CA LEU A 25 10.92 -0.87 -7.64
C LEU A 25 11.32 0.39 -8.38
N TYR A 26 11.32 1.58 -7.76
CA TYR A 26 11.73 2.85 -8.36
C TYR A 26 13.22 3.17 -8.11
N SER A 27 13.75 2.86 -6.92
CA SER A 27 15.11 3.25 -6.49
C SER A 27 16.25 2.40 -7.06
N ILE A 28 15.97 1.18 -7.53
CA ILE A 28 16.96 0.34 -8.24
C ILE A 28 17.39 1.01 -9.58
N ARG A 29 18.56 0.69 -10.13
CA ARG A 29 18.93 1.13 -11.50
C ARG A 29 18.65 0.01 -12.50
N PRO A 30 18.12 0.28 -13.70
CA PRO A 30 17.88 -0.75 -14.72
C PRO A 30 19.14 -1.58 -15.02
N ALA A 31 20.29 -0.90 -15.16
CA ALA A 31 21.59 -1.54 -15.37
C ALA A 31 22.01 -2.50 -14.25
N TYR A 32 21.62 -2.22 -13.00
CA TYR A 32 21.91 -3.10 -11.87
C TYR A 32 21.08 -4.39 -11.97
N ALA A 33 19.78 -4.28 -12.28
CA ALA A 33 18.90 -5.43 -12.47
C ALA A 33 19.35 -6.30 -13.65
N GLU A 34 19.76 -5.70 -14.77
CA GLU A 34 20.32 -6.41 -15.92
C GLU A 34 21.64 -7.11 -15.58
N SER A 35 22.53 -6.45 -14.83
CA SER A 35 23.78 -7.08 -14.39
C SER A 35 23.55 -8.29 -13.48
N LEU A 36 22.51 -8.24 -12.64
CA LEU A 36 22.14 -9.32 -11.74
C LEU A 36 21.51 -10.49 -12.51
N ALA A 37 20.71 -10.19 -13.53
CA ALA A 37 20.17 -11.17 -14.46
C ALA A 37 21.28 -11.87 -15.26
N ALA A 38 22.27 -11.10 -15.73
CA ALA A 38 23.43 -11.63 -16.45
C ALA A 38 24.30 -12.55 -15.60
N ARG A 39 24.32 -12.35 -14.27
CA ARG A 39 24.98 -13.23 -13.29
C ARG A 39 24.19 -14.51 -12.95
N GLY A 40 23.07 -14.78 -13.65
CA GLY A 40 22.26 -15.98 -13.47
C GLY A 40 21.22 -15.89 -12.34
N SER A 41 21.07 -14.75 -11.68
CA SER A 41 20.08 -14.58 -10.61
C SER A 41 18.66 -14.68 -11.14
N LEU A 42 17.86 -15.59 -10.55
CA LEU A 42 16.42 -15.68 -10.77
C LEU A 42 15.72 -14.36 -10.40
N ALA A 43 16.07 -13.79 -9.25
CA ALA A 43 15.56 -12.49 -8.81
C ALA A 43 15.96 -11.37 -9.78
N GLY A 44 17.19 -11.37 -10.28
CA GLY A 44 17.67 -10.41 -11.28
C GLY A 44 16.86 -10.46 -12.58
N ARG A 45 16.54 -11.66 -13.07
CA ARG A 45 15.71 -11.84 -14.29
C ARG A 45 14.29 -11.33 -14.10
N VAL A 46 13.66 -11.65 -12.97
CA VAL A 46 12.30 -11.18 -12.64
C VAL A 46 12.29 -9.66 -12.50
N LEU A 47 13.26 -9.09 -11.79
CA LEU A 47 13.38 -7.66 -11.57
C LEU A 47 13.64 -6.89 -12.87
N ALA A 48 14.51 -7.39 -13.74
CA ALA A 48 14.76 -6.79 -15.06
C ALA A 48 13.51 -6.82 -15.95
N ARG A 49 12.66 -7.86 -15.82
CA ARG A 49 11.39 -7.96 -16.55
C ARG A 49 10.33 -7.00 -16.02
N LEU A 50 10.21 -6.88 -14.69
CA LEU A 50 9.31 -5.94 -14.01
C LEU A 50 9.72 -4.48 -14.27
N ARG A 51 11.03 -4.21 -14.38
CA ARG A 51 11.59 -2.87 -14.68
C ARG A 51 11.40 -2.42 -16.11
N ARG A 52 11.22 -3.36 -17.04
CA ARG A 52 11.07 -3.06 -18.47
C ARG A 52 9.78 -2.29 -18.76
N ASP A 53 8.78 -2.49 -17.91
CA ASP A 53 7.49 -1.82 -17.93
C ASP A 53 7.06 -1.61 -16.47
N VAL A 54 7.70 -0.63 -15.82
CA VAL A 54 7.56 -0.36 -14.39
C VAL A 54 6.16 0.16 -14.05
N ASP A 55 5.46 0.76 -15.02
CA ASP A 55 4.13 1.33 -14.84
C ASP A 55 3.10 0.24 -14.53
N ARG A 56 3.25 -0.94 -15.12
CA ARG A 56 2.31 -2.07 -14.94
C ARG A 56 2.29 -2.64 -13.50
N PRO A 57 3.43 -2.99 -12.86
CA PRO A 57 3.43 -3.41 -11.46
C PRO A 57 3.07 -2.27 -10.50
N ILE A 58 3.49 -1.02 -10.79
CA ILE A 58 3.10 0.14 -9.97
C ILE A 58 1.58 0.36 -9.99
N ALA A 59 0.95 0.28 -11.16
CA ALA A 59 -0.50 0.39 -11.28
C ALA A 59 -1.23 -0.72 -10.52
N ALA A 60 -0.72 -1.95 -10.53
CA ALA A 60 -1.29 -3.06 -9.75
C ALA A 60 -1.17 -2.83 -8.23
N ILE A 61 -0.02 -2.31 -7.78
CA ILE A 61 0.22 -1.94 -6.38
C ILE A 61 -0.73 -0.81 -5.95
N LEU A 62 -0.89 0.22 -6.77
CA LEU A 62 -1.79 1.34 -6.52
C LEU A 62 -3.26 0.91 -6.47
N ALA A 63 -3.66 0.00 -7.37
CA ALA A 63 -4.99 -0.58 -7.36
C ALA A 63 -5.24 -1.38 -6.08
N LEU A 64 -4.27 -2.17 -5.62
CA LEU A 64 -4.37 -2.93 -4.38
C LEU A 64 -4.49 -1.99 -3.16
N ASN A 65 -3.72 -0.91 -3.13
CA ASN A 65 -3.81 0.12 -2.09
C ASN A 65 -5.21 0.78 -2.07
N THR A 66 -5.72 1.14 -3.24
CA THR A 66 -7.07 1.69 -3.38
C THR A 66 -8.13 0.71 -2.86
N ILE A 67 -8.06 -0.57 -3.25
CA ILE A 67 -8.98 -1.61 -2.79
C ILE A 67 -8.91 -1.77 -1.26
N ALA A 68 -7.71 -1.86 -0.70
CA ALA A 68 -7.51 -2.01 0.74
C ALA A 68 -8.08 -0.81 1.50
N ASN A 69 -7.83 0.40 1.01
CA ASN A 69 -8.29 1.61 1.66
C ASN A 69 -9.81 1.79 1.57
N THR A 70 -10.40 1.53 0.40
CA THR A 70 -11.86 1.60 0.21
C THR A 70 -12.59 0.52 1.01
N ALA A 71 -12.14 -0.74 0.96
CA ALA A 71 -12.75 -1.83 1.71
C ALA A 71 -12.57 -1.63 3.23
N GLY A 72 -11.39 -1.19 3.65
CA GLY A 72 -11.09 -0.86 5.04
C GLY A 72 -11.95 0.28 5.58
N ALA A 73 -12.09 1.36 4.83
CA ALA A 73 -12.94 2.48 5.19
C ALA A 73 -14.42 2.10 5.25
N ALA A 74 -14.92 1.28 4.31
CA ALA A 74 -16.29 0.79 4.34
C ALA A 74 -16.56 -0.10 5.57
N ALA A 75 -15.67 -1.05 5.85
CA ALA A 75 -15.81 -1.95 6.99
C ALA A 75 -15.70 -1.21 8.34
N ALA A 76 -14.73 -0.30 8.45
CA ALA A 76 -14.54 0.48 9.66
C ALA A 76 -15.65 1.52 9.86
N GLY A 77 -16.14 2.14 8.78
CA GLY A 77 -17.27 3.06 8.81
C GLY A 77 -18.55 2.39 9.28
N ALA A 78 -18.87 1.20 8.76
CA ALA A 78 -20.02 0.42 9.22
C ALA A 78 -19.94 0.07 10.72
N ALA A 79 -18.75 -0.31 11.20
CA ALA A 79 -18.55 -0.60 12.62
C ALA A 79 -18.63 0.65 13.51
N VAL A 80 -18.23 1.82 13.01
CA VAL A 80 -18.34 3.08 13.76
C VAL A 80 -19.78 3.57 13.81
N GLU A 81 -20.54 3.42 12.73
CA GLU A 81 -21.97 3.74 12.71
C GLU A 81 -22.74 2.94 13.76
N GLU A 82 -22.48 1.63 13.84
CA GLU A 82 -23.15 0.73 14.79
C GLU A 82 -22.83 1.06 16.26
N VAL A 83 -21.58 1.44 16.55
CA VAL A 83 -21.10 1.63 17.94
C VAL A 83 -21.24 3.07 18.44
N PHE A 84 -20.96 4.06 17.59
CA PHE A 84 -20.88 5.48 17.96
C PHE A 84 -21.99 6.34 17.35
N GLY A 85 -22.81 5.76 16.46
CA GLY A 85 -23.86 6.46 15.76
C GLY A 85 -23.37 7.30 14.58
N SER A 86 -24.30 7.68 13.71
CA SER A 86 -24.01 8.37 12.44
C SER A 86 -23.33 9.73 12.60
N ALA A 87 -23.48 10.41 13.75
CA ALA A 87 -22.84 11.69 14.02
C ALA A 87 -21.29 11.62 14.06
N TRP A 88 -20.73 10.46 14.43
CA TRP A 88 -19.27 10.26 14.50
C TRP A 88 -18.65 9.76 13.18
N LEU A 89 -19.47 9.30 12.25
CA LEU A 89 -19.07 8.69 10.98
C LEU A 89 -18.24 9.68 10.12
N GLY A 90 -18.64 10.95 10.10
CA GLY A 90 -17.94 12.02 9.37
C GLY A 90 -16.55 12.31 9.95
N TRP A 91 -16.45 12.50 11.27
CA TRP A 91 -15.17 12.74 11.94
C TRP A 91 -14.22 11.55 11.83
N PHE A 92 -14.76 10.33 11.98
CA PHE A 92 -13.98 9.11 11.81
C PHE A 92 -13.45 8.97 10.38
N SER A 93 -14.30 9.20 9.36
CA SER A 93 -13.88 9.08 7.96
C SER A 93 -12.79 10.09 7.60
N ALA A 94 -12.91 11.33 8.07
CA ALA A 94 -11.88 12.35 7.88
C ALA A 94 -10.55 11.94 8.55
N GLY A 95 -10.61 11.47 9.80
CA GLY A 95 -9.43 11.00 10.54
C GLY A 95 -8.76 9.79 9.90
N LEU A 96 -9.56 8.80 9.49
CA LEU A 96 -9.07 7.59 8.82
C LEU A 96 -8.39 7.92 7.49
N THR A 97 -8.98 8.82 6.69
CA THR A 97 -8.40 9.27 5.42
C THR A 97 -7.03 9.93 5.66
N LEU A 98 -6.94 10.81 6.66
CA LEU A 98 -5.71 11.52 6.99
C LEU A 98 -4.63 10.57 7.51
N ALA A 99 -5.01 9.58 8.34
CA ALA A 99 -4.11 8.54 8.80
C ALA A 99 -3.58 7.69 7.64
N VAL A 100 -4.43 7.30 6.69
CA VAL A 100 -3.99 6.50 5.54
C VAL A 100 -3.04 7.30 4.64
N LEU A 101 -3.36 8.56 4.34
CA LEU A 101 -2.46 9.42 3.56
C LEU A 101 -1.07 9.51 4.20
N VAL A 102 -1.00 9.72 5.51
CA VAL A 102 0.29 9.87 6.20
C VAL A 102 1.03 8.54 6.31
N PHE A 103 0.40 7.52 6.88
CA PHE A 103 1.08 6.28 7.27
C PHE A 103 1.21 5.26 6.14
N ALA A 104 0.28 5.25 5.19
CA ALA A 104 0.23 4.26 4.13
C ALA A 104 0.68 4.80 2.78
N GLU A 105 0.65 6.13 2.56
CA GLU A 105 1.16 6.73 1.32
C GLU A 105 2.44 7.55 1.52
N ILE A 106 2.44 8.58 2.37
CA ILE A 106 3.54 9.56 2.42
C ILE A 106 4.80 8.96 3.07
N VAL A 107 4.67 8.33 4.24
CA VAL A 107 5.83 7.78 4.97
C VAL A 107 6.55 6.67 4.19
N PRO A 108 5.87 5.63 3.66
CA PRO A 108 6.56 4.57 2.93
C PRO A 108 7.23 5.05 1.63
N LYS A 109 6.58 5.95 0.87
CA LYS A 109 7.16 6.55 -0.35
C LYS A 109 8.39 7.41 -0.07
N THR A 110 8.53 7.93 1.16
CA THR A 110 9.68 8.75 1.57
C THR A 110 10.85 7.89 2.09
N LEU A 111 10.58 6.66 2.55
CA LEU A 111 11.58 5.78 3.17
C LEU A 111 12.27 4.81 2.20
N GLY A 112 11.67 4.49 1.05
CA GLY A 112 12.27 3.62 0.03
C GLY A 112 12.84 4.38 -1.16
#